data_AF-A0A976PSU5-F1
#
_entry.id   AF-A0A976PSU5-F1
#
_cell.length_a   1.000
_cell.length_b   1.000
_cell.length_c   1.000
_cell.angle_alpha   90.00
_cell.angle_beta   90.00
_cell.angle_gamma   90.00
#
_symmetry.space_group_name_H-M   'P 1'
#
loop_
_entity.id
_entity.type
_entity.pdbx_description
1 polymer ?
#
loop_
_entity_poly.entity_id
_entity_poly.type
_entity_poly.pdbx_seq_one_letter_code
_entity_poly.pdbx_strand_id
1 'polypeptide(L)'
;MNILTQATTPFAGQKPGTSGLRKKVTVFQQPHYLENFVQALFDELHGPDGRAEGLTLVLGGDGRFHNRVAIQTILRMAAARGYARVLVGQGGILSTPAVSAVIRRRQASGGIILSASHNPGGPDGDFGIKYNVANGGPAPEKLTDAVHRRSAELDHYLIGDTPDIAIDRPGSHTLGQTLVEIIDPVEDHAALLRGLFDFDAIR
;
A
#
# COMPACT_ATOMS: atom_id res chain seq x y z
N MET A 1 10.39 9.19 16.38
CA MET A 1 9.38 8.12 16.38
C MET A 1 10.07 6.84 16.82
N ASN A 2 9.52 6.12 17.78
CA ASN A 2 10.07 4.82 18.19
C ASN A 2 9.63 3.75 17.20
N ILE A 3 10.48 2.75 16.95
CA ILE A 3 10.12 1.56 16.17
C ILE A 3 9.88 0.44 17.16
N LEU A 4 8.70 -0.14 17.12
CA LEU A 4 8.30 -1.26 17.95
C LEU A 4 8.46 -2.56 17.18
N THR A 5 8.96 -3.58 17.85
CA THR A 5 8.90 -4.97 17.38
C THR A 5 7.70 -5.62 18.06
N GLN A 6 6.67 -5.96 17.28
CA GLN A 6 5.46 -6.61 17.78
C GLN A 6 5.50 -8.09 17.46
N ALA A 7 5.42 -8.92 18.49
CA ALA A 7 5.24 -10.36 18.32
C ALA A 7 3.88 -10.65 17.68
N THR A 8 3.84 -11.67 16.84
CA THR A 8 2.64 -12.13 16.14
C THR A 8 2.71 -13.64 15.91
N THR A 9 1.63 -14.22 15.39
CA THR A 9 1.64 -15.59 14.88
C THR A 9 1.20 -15.62 13.43
N PRO A 10 1.66 -16.59 12.63
CA PRO A 10 1.25 -16.71 11.23
C PRO A 10 -0.26 -16.92 11.05
N PHE A 11 -0.81 -16.36 9.98
CA PHE A 11 -2.21 -16.56 9.60
C PHE A 11 -2.31 -17.49 8.39
N ALA A 12 -3.14 -18.53 8.51
CA ALA A 12 -3.45 -19.40 7.39
C ALA A 12 -4.17 -18.63 6.27
N GLY A 13 -3.87 -18.97 5.01
CA GLY A 13 -4.64 -18.49 3.86
C GLY A 13 -4.41 -17.03 3.45
N GLN A 14 -3.31 -16.41 3.89
CA GLN A 14 -2.79 -15.14 3.34
C GLN A 14 -2.13 -15.32 1.96
N LYS A 15 -2.74 -16.13 1.09
CA LYS A 15 -2.26 -16.36 -0.28
C LYS A 15 -2.89 -15.33 -1.22
N PRO A 16 -2.11 -14.43 -1.84
CA PRO A 16 -2.63 -13.56 -2.88
C PRO A 16 -3.10 -14.38 -4.09
N GLY A 17 -4.22 -13.97 -4.70
CA GLY A 17 -4.58 -14.43 -6.03
C GLY A 17 -3.86 -13.61 -7.11
N THR A 18 -4.24 -13.82 -8.37
CA THR A 18 -3.73 -13.07 -9.55
C THR A 18 -3.88 -11.55 -9.44
N SER A 19 -4.77 -11.08 -8.57
CA SER A 19 -5.06 -9.67 -8.35
C SER A 19 -4.96 -9.27 -6.88
N GLY A 20 -3.98 -9.83 -6.16
CA GLY A 20 -3.71 -9.55 -4.75
C GLY A 20 -4.52 -10.40 -3.77
N LEU A 21 -4.35 -10.12 -2.48
CA LEU A 21 -5.07 -10.79 -1.40
C LEU A 21 -6.45 -10.14 -1.23
N ARG A 22 -7.51 -10.95 -1.22
CA ARG A 22 -8.89 -10.51 -0.98
C ARG A 22 -9.54 -11.41 0.07
N LYS A 23 -10.17 -10.79 1.06
CA LYS A 23 -10.92 -11.45 2.14
C LYS A 23 -12.05 -10.54 2.60
N LYS A 24 -12.93 -11.05 3.47
CA LYS A 24 -13.91 -10.22 4.16
C LYS A 24 -13.23 -9.14 5.00
N VAL A 25 -13.87 -7.98 5.11
CA VAL A 25 -13.40 -6.89 5.99
C VAL A 25 -13.17 -7.41 7.42
N THR A 26 -14.07 -8.25 7.93
CA THR A 26 -13.94 -8.87 9.26
C THR A 26 -12.67 -9.69 9.46
N VAL A 27 -12.07 -10.23 8.39
CA VAL A 27 -10.78 -10.92 8.45
C VAL A 27 -9.64 -9.92 8.57
N PHE A 28 -9.66 -8.83 7.78
CA PHE A 28 -8.64 -7.78 7.87
C PHE A 28 -8.69 -6.97 9.17
N GLN A 29 -9.85 -6.93 9.84
CA GLN A 29 -10.02 -6.33 11.16
C GLN A 29 -9.50 -7.21 12.30
N GLN A 30 -9.13 -8.47 12.04
CA GLN A 30 -8.47 -9.29 13.05
C GLN A 30 -7.11 -8.65 13.40
N PRO A 31 -6.76 -8.55 14.69
CA PRO A 31 -5.46 -8.03 15.10
C PRO A 31 -4.33 -8.74 14.37
N HIS A 32 -3.32 -7.99 13.93
CA HIS A 32 -2.11 -8.47 13.25
C HIS A 32 -2.32 -9.04 11.84
N TYR A 33 -3.55 -9.19 11.34
CA TYR A 33 -3.77 -9.79 10.03
C TYR A 33 -3.17 -8.95 8.89
N LEU A 34 -3.50 -7.65 8.85
CA LEU A 34 -2.95 -6.75 7.84
C LEU A 34 -1.43 -6.59 8.02
N GLU A 35 -0.98 -6.44 9.26
CA GLU A 35 0.42 -6.22 9.60
C GLU A 35 1.29 -7.38 9.15
N ASN A 36 0.90 -8.64 9.41
CA ASN A 36 1.64 -9.81 8.94
C ASN A 36 1.78 -9.81 7.42
N PHE A 37 0.71 -9.51 6.68
CA PHE A 37 0.78 -9.49 5.23
C PHE A 37 1.72 -8.39 4.70
N VAL A 38 1.66 -7.21 5.30
CA VAL A 38 2.50 -6.06 4.91
C VAL A 38 3.96 -6.30 5.28
N GLN A 39 4.24 -6.89 6.45
CA GLN A 39 5.58 -7.29 6.84
C GLN A 39 6.15 -8.32 5.88
N ALA A 40 5.40 -9.37 5.55
CA ALA A 40 5.83 -10.39 4.59
C ALA A 40 6.14 -9.79 3.22
N LEU A 41 5.32 -8.85 2.75
CA LEU A 41 5.58 -8.10 1.53
C LEU A 41 6.91 -7.32 1.62
N PHE A 42 7.14 -6.60 2.71
CA PHE A 42 8.38 -5.82 2.87
C PHE A 42 9.62 -6.69 3.03
N ASP A 43 9.51 -7.83 3.71
CA ASP A 43 10.58 -8.83 3.84
C ASP A 43 10.98 -9.39 2.47
N GLU A 44 10.02 -9.70 1.61
CA GLU A 44 10.33 -10.21 0.26
C GLU A 44 10.88 -9.12 -0.67
N LEU A 45 10.49 -7.86 -0.47
CA LEU A 45 10.99 -6.76 -1.31
C LEU A 45 12.42 -6.34 -0.94
N HIS A 46 12.77 -6.36 0.34
CA HIS A 46 14.02 -5.77 0.85
C HIS A 46 14.94 -6.78 1.55
N GLY A 47 14.48 -8.01 1.78
CA GLY A 47 15.11 -9.01 2.66
C GLY A 47 14.66 -8.83 4.12
N PRO A 48 14.57 -9.88 4.96
CA PRO A 48 14.04 -9.77 6.33
C PRO A 48 14.65 -8.63 7.17
N ASP A 49 15.98 -8.48 7.12
CA ASP A 49 16.73 -7.45 7.84
C ASP A 49 17.01 -6.18 7.03
N GLY A 50 16.58 -6.15 5.76
CA GLY A 50 16.85 -5.05 4.84
C GLY A 50 16.00 -3.81 5.11
N ARG A 51 16.51 -2.65 4.71
CA ARG A 51 15.82 -1.35 4.84
C ARG A 51 15.41 -0.81 3.48
N ALA A 52 14.30 -0.07 3.44
CA ALA A 52 13.79 0.57 2.23
C ALA A 52 14.40 1.96 1.97
N GLU A 53 15.67 2.15 2.33
CA GLU A 53 16.34 3.45 2.31
C GLU A 53 16.40 4.05 0.89
N GLY A 54 16.14 5.36 0.79
CA GLY A 54 16.08 6.07 -0.49
C GLY A 54 14.86 5.73 -1.37
N LEU A 55 14.07 4.70 -1.02
CA LEU A 55 12.94 4.28 -1.85
C LEU A 55 11.68 5.11 -1.59
N THR A 56 10.89 5.26 -2.64
CA THR A 56 9.55 5.86 -2.60
C THR A 56 8.48 4.79 -2.79
N LEU A 57 7.50 4.72 -1.89
CA LEU A 57 6.31 3.86 -2.01
C LEU A 57 5.10 4.68 -2.44
N VAL A 58 4.25 4.16 -3.34
CA VAL A 58 2.92 4.72 -3.60
C VAL A 58 1.87 3.95 -2.78
N LEU A 59 0.92 4.65 -2.18
CA LEU A 59 -0.14 4.05 -1.38
C LEU A 59 -1.48 4.70 -1.69
N GLY A 60 -2.51 3.90 -1.96
CA GLY A 60 -3.86 4.40 -2.10
C GLY A 60 -4.86 3.28 -2.35
N GLY A 61 -6.10 3.63 -2.65
CA GLY A 61 -7.11 2.65 -2.96
C GLY A 61 -8.43 3.24 -3.42
N ASP A 62 -9.47 2.41 -3.44
CA ASP A 62 -10.79 2.76 -3.99
C ASP A 62 -11.77 3.39 -2.98
N GLY A 63 -11.31 3.66 -1.75
CA GLY A 63 -12.11 4.34 -0.73
C GLY A 63 -13.07 3.44 0.04
N ARG A 64 -13.02 2.10 -0.14
CA ARG A 64 -13.87 1.18 0.61
C ARG A 64 -13.65 1.27 2.13
N PHE A 65 -14.67 0.82 2.88
CA PHE A 65 -14.83 0.97 4.34
C PHE A 65 -13.55 0.94 5.19
N HIS A 66 -12.66 -0.04 4.98
CA HIS A 66 -11.47 -0.21 5.83
C HIS A 66 -10.19 0.48 5.30
N ASN A 67 -10.24 1.17 4.16
CA ASN A 67 -9.04 1.74 3.51
C ASN A 67 -8.28 2.70 4.44
N ARG A 68 -8.99 3.62 5.08
CA ARG A 68 -8.35 4.66 5.89
C ARG A 68 -7.57 4.08 7.08
N VAL A 69 -8.13 3.06 7.73
CA VAL A 69 -7.46 2.33 8.82
C VAL A 69 -6.20 1.62 8.29
N ALA A 70 -6.35 0.89 7.18
CA ALA A 70 -5.23 0.17 6.57
C ALA A 70 -4.11 1.11 6.10
N ILE A 71 -4.44 2.30 5.58
CA ILE A 71 -3.45 3.31 5.18
C ILE A 71 -2.60 3.75 6.36
N GLN A 72 -3.21 4.07 7.50
CA GLN A 72 -2.45 4.52 8.68
C GLN A 72 -1.53 3.42 9.20
N THR A 73 -2.01 2.17 9.25
CA THR A 73 -1.17 1.01 9.59
C THR A 73 0.01 0.86 8.62
N ILE A 74 -0.24 0.89 7.30
CA ILE A 74 0.82 0.75 6.29
C ILE A 74 1.82 1.92 6.36
N LEU A 75 1.38 3.15 6.63
CA LEU A 75 2.27 4.30 6.81
C LEU A 75 3.23 4.10 7.98
N ARG A 76 2.72 3.64 9.12
CA ARG A 76 3.54 3.32 10.30
C ARG A 76 4.56 2.21 10.00
N MET A 77 4.14 1.17 9.28
CA MET A 77 5.03 0.07 8.91
C MET A 77 6.06 0.47 7.86
N ALA A 78 5.67 1.28 6.87
CA ALA A 78 6.59 1.81 5.85
C ALA A 78 7.64 2.71 6.49
N ALA A 79 7.24 3.55 7.45
CA ALA A 79 8.17 4.38 8.20
C ALA A 79 9.13 3.54 9.06
N ALA A 80 8.63 2.51 9.75
CA ALA A 80 9.48 1.57 10.49
C ALA A 80 10.49 0.83 9.58
N ARG A 81 10.04 0.44 8.38
CA ARG A 81 10.89 -0.19 7.36
C ARG A 81 11.94 0.76 6.76
N GLY A 82 11.77 2.07 6.95
CA GLY A 82 12.73 3.09 6.52
C GLY A 82 12.56 3.56 5.09
N TYR A 83 11.34 3.50 4.52
CA TYR A 83 11.09 4.18 3.25
C TYR A 83 11.46 5.66 3.38
N ALA A 84 12.21 6.21 2.42
CA ALA A 84 12.51 7.64 2.43
C ALA A 84 11.24 8.46 2.20
N ARG A 85 10.33 7.93 1.37
CA ARG A 85 9.10 8.62 1.01
C ARG A 85 7.91 7.69 0.80
N VAL A 86 6.71 8.16 1.16
CA VAL A 86 5.44 7.56 0.76
C VAL A 86 4.53 8.61 0.10
N LEU A 87 4.04 8.32 -1.11
CA LEU A 87 3.07 9.15 -1.81
C LEU A 87 1.67 8.57 -1.58
N VAL A 88 0.75 9.35 -1.01
CA VAL A 88 -0.61 8.92 -0.67
C VAL A 88 -1.62 9.78 -1.42
N GLY A 89 -2.57 9.16 -2.12
CA GLY A 89 -3.65 9.93 -2.74
C GLY A 89 -4.54 10.61 -1.70
N GLN A 90 -5.00 11.84 -1.97
CA GLN A 90 -5.87 12.59 -1.07
C GLN A 90 -7.08 11.75 -0.62
N GLY A 91 -7.37 11.79 0.68
CA GLY A 91 -8.41 10.98 1.34
C GLY A 91 -8.13 9.48 1.38
N GLY A 92 -6.93 9.06 0.94
CA GLY A 92 -6.59 7.66 0.68
C GLY A 92 -7.09 7.15 -0.68
N ILE A 93 -7.57 8.04 -1.55
CA ILE A 93 -8.16 7.70 -2.84
C ILE A 93 -7.08 7.74 -3.91
N LEU A 94 -6.85 6.62 -4.59
CA LEU A 94 -5.99 6.55 -5.75
C LEU A 94 -6.39 5.33 -6.58
N SER A 95 -6.93 5.55 -7.78
CA SER A 95 -7.39 4.46 -8.63
C SER A 95 -6.22 3.57 -9.06
N THR A 96 -6.48 2.30 -9.41
CA THR A 96 -5.40 1.39 -9.87
C THR A 96 -4.61 1.95 -11.06
N PRO A 97 -5.24 2.54 -12.10
CA PRO A 97 -4.51 3.21 -13.18
C PRO A 97 -3.70 4.42 -12.69
N ALA A 98 -4.24 5.22 -11.77
CA ALA A 98 -3.53 6.37 -11.20
C ALA A 98 -2.30 5.93 -10.38
N VAL A 99 -2.41 4.88 -9.56
CA VAL A 99 -1.26 4.30 -8.85
C VAL A 99 -0.18 3.88 -9.84
N SER A 100 -0.53 3.18 -10.92
CA SER A 100 0.42 2.78 -11.97
C SER A 100 1.11 4.00 -12.61
N ALA A 101 0.33 5.04 -12.94
CA ALA A 101 0.84 6.27 -13.53
C ALA A 101 1.80 7.01 -12.57
N VAL A 102 1.43 7.14 -11.29
CA VAL A 102 2.25 7.78 -10.25
C VAL A 102 3.55 7.00 -10.03
N ILE A 103 3.49 5.66 -9.92
CA ILE A 103 4.69 4.83 -9.76
C ILE A 103 5.70 5.15 -10.87
N ARG A 104 5.25 5.14 -12.12
CA ARG A 104 6.10 5.36 -13.29
C ARG A 104 6.61 6.80 -13.39
N ARG A 105 5.74 7.79 -13.20
CA ARG A 105 6.09 9.22 -13.33
C ARG A 105 6.99 9.71 -12.19
N ARG A 106 6.78 9.20 -10.98
CA ARG A 106 7.53 9.60 -9.78
C ARG A 106 8.69 8.66 -9.45
N GLN A 107 8.96 7.68 -10.33
CA GLN A 107 10.02 6.68 -10.20
C GLN A 107 10.00 5.97 -8.84
N ALA A 108 8.80 5.61 -8.37
CA ALA A 108 8.62 4.89 -7.13
C ALA A 108 9.10 3.43 -7.27
N SER A 109 9.53 2.82 -6.16
CA SER A 109 9.96 1.41 -6.17
C SER A 109 8.79 0.44 -6.35
N GLY A 110 7.56 0.90 -6.09
CA GLY A 110 6.31 0.19 -6.33
C GLY A 110 5.16 0.88 -5.59
N GLY A 111 4.02 0.19 -5.47
CA GLY A 111 2.89 0.73 -4.73
C GLY A 111 1.90 -0.31 -4.23
N ILE A 112 1.31 -0.01 -3.07
CA ILE A 112 0.25 -0.80 -2.45
C ILE A 112 -1.11 -0.20 -2.84
N ILE A 113 -2.01 -1.07 -3.29
CA ILE A 113 -3.37 -0.69 -3.73
C ILE A 113 -4.38 -1.41 -2.83
N LEU A 114 -5.17 -0.62 -2.10
CA LEU A 114 -6.24 -1.09 -1.22
C LEU A 114 -7.55 -1.13 -1.99
N SER A 115 -7.82 -2.29 -2.59
CA SER A 115 -8.99 -2.53 -3.45
C SER A 115 -9.24 -4.02 -3.61
N ALA A 116 -10.51 -4.44 -3.54
CA ALA A 116 -10.99 -5.73 -4.01
C ALA A 116 -11.69 -5.63 -5.38
N SER A 117 -11.38 -4.59 -6.15
CA SER A 117 -11.88 -4.35 -7.52
C SER A 117 -13.41 -4.27 -7.55
N HIS A 118 -14.07 -5.21 -8.24
CA HIS A 118 -15.52 -5.24 -8.41
C HIS A 118 -16.26 -5.87 -7.21
N ASN A 119 -15.55 -6.46 -6.24
CA ASN A 119 -16.20 -7.07 -5.08
C ASN A 119 -16.89 -5.99 -4.22
N PRO A 120 -18.07 -6.30 -3.66
CA PRO A 120 -18.83 -5.37 -2.82
C PRO A 120 -18.01 -4.92 -1.61
N GLY A 121 -18.07 -3.62 -1.29
CA GLY A 121 -17.47 -3.04 -0.09
C GLY A 121 -18.44 -2.97 1.09
N GLY A 122 -18.05 -2.25 2.15
CA GLY A 122 -18.82 -2.11 3.38
C GLY A 122 -18.33 -3.02 4.52
N PRO A 123 -18.88 -2.88 5.74
CA PRO A 123 -18.44 -3.64 6.91
C PRO A 123 -18.56 -5.17 6.73
N ASP A 124 -19.59 -5.63 6.02
CA ASP A 124 -19.80 -7.07 5.70
C ASP A 124 -19.26 -7.46 4.31
N GLY A 125 -18.66 -6.49 3.62
CA GLY A 125 -18.11 -6.64 2.29
C GLY A 125 -16.69 -7.20 2.29
N ASP A 126 -16.04 -7.05 1.13
CA ASP A 126 -14.69 -7.51 0.90
C ASP A 126 -13.69 -6.36 0.98
N PHE A 127 -12.51 -6.69 1.47
CA PHE A 127 -11.33 -5.85 1.44
C PHE A 127 -10.22 -6.54 0.65
N GLY A 128 -9.32 -5.76 0.06
CA GLY A 128 -8.23 -6.31 -0.71
C GLY A 128 -6.99 -5.45 -0.66
N ILE A 129 -5.84 -6.10 -0.75
CA ILE A 129 -4.53 -5.49 -0.81
C ILE A 129 -3.77 -6.09 -2.00
N LYS A 130 -3.24 -5.22 -2.85
CA LYS A 130 -2.42 -5.59 -4.02
C LYS A 130 -1.10 -4.84 -3.97
N TYR A 131 -0.11 -5.34 -4.70
CA TYR A 131 1.15 -4.65 -4.91
C TYR A 131 1.45 -4.54 -6.40
N ASN A 132 1.88 -3.36 -6.82
CA ASN A 132 2.46 -3.11 -8.14
C ASN A 132 3.95 -2.84 -7.97
N VAL A 133 4.77 -3.37 -8.87
CA VAL A 133 6.23 -3.19 -8.87
C VAL A 133 6.64 -1.89 -9.58
N ALA A 134 7.93 -1.55 -9.60
CA ALA A 134 8.48 -0.30 -10.13
C ALA A 134 8.08 0.05 -11.58
N ASN A 135 7.74 -0.93 -12.43
CA ASN A 135 7.26 -0.64 -13.79
C ASN A 135 5.78 -0.17 -13.83
N GLY A 136 5.10 -0.14 -12.69
CA GLY A 136 3.70 0.23 -12.51
C GLY A 136 2.71 -0.92 -12.71
N GLY A 137 3.17 -2.10 -13.11
CA GLY A 137 2.35 -3.31 -13.30
C GLY A 137 2.20 -4.15 -12.02
N PRO A 138 1.28 -5.12 -12.01
CA PRO A 138 1.05 -5.98 -10.85
C PRO A 138 2.28 -6.81 -10.49
N ALA A 139 2.40 -7.16 -9.21
CA ALA A 139 3.41 -8.08 -8.72
C ALA A 139 3.37 -9.42 -9.50
N PRO A 140 4.53 -9.95 -9.94
CA PRO A 140 4.57 -11.25 -10.60
C PRO A 140 4.24 -12.37 -9.60
N GLU A 141 3.73 -13.49 -10.10
CA GLU A 141 3.33 -14.64 -9.28
C GLU A 141 4.46 -15.14 -8.37
N LYS A 142 5.69 -15.14 -8.87
CA LYS A 142 6.89 -15.48 -8.08
C LYS A 142 7.00 -14.66 -6.80
N LEU A 143 6.71 -13.37 -6.85
CA LEU A 143 6.74 -12.49 -5.68
C LEU A 143 5.54 -12.79 -4.77
N THR A 144 4.33 -12.91 -5.32
CA THR A 144 3.14 -13.16 -4.50
C THR A 144 3.18 -14.50 -3.77
N ASP A 145 3.74 -15.54 -4.39
CA ASP A 145 3.95 -16.84 -3.76
C ASP A 145 5.02 -16.80 -2.68
N ALA A 146 6.07 -16.00 -2.88
CA ALA A 146 7.09 -15.79 -1.86
C ALA A 146 6.52 -15.05 -0.65
N VAL A 147 5.72 -14.00 -0.86
CA VAL A 147 5.00 -13.29 0.21
C VAL A 147 4.08 -14.24 0.99
N HIS A 148 3.39 -15.14 0.31
CA HIS A 148 2.55 -16.15 0.97
C HIS A 148 3.37 -17.11 1.85
N ARG A 149 4.51 -17.61 1.35
CA ARG A 149 5.39 -18.47 2.15
C ARG A 149 5.93 -17.71 3.36
N ARG A 150 6.41 -16.48 3.16
CA ARG A 150 6.93 -15.63 4.23
C ARG A 150 5.88 -15.35 5.30
N SER A 151 4.64 -15.06 4.91
CA SER A 151 3.56 -14.80 5.87
C SER A 151 3.21 -16.01 6.75
N ALA A 152 3.53 -17.23 6.29
CA ALA A 152 3.31 -18.46 7.03
C ALA A 152 4.40 -18.73 8.10
N GLU A 153 5.48 -17.95 8.09
CA GLU A 153 6.65 -18.13 8.96
C GLU A 153 6.90 -16.93 9.90
N LEU A 154 6.13 -15.84 9.76
CA LEU A 154 6.30 -14.62 10.55
C LEU A 154 5.96 -14.81 12.03
N ASP A 155 6.89 -14.40 12.90
CA ASP A 155 6.75 -14.37 14.35
C ASP A 155 6.76 -12.93 14.92
N HIS A 156 7.12 -11.93 14.12
CA HIS A 156 7.05 -10.52 14.48
C HIS A 156 6.86 -9.60 13.27
N TYR A 157 6.52 -8.34 13.54
CA TYR A 157 6.58 -7.25 12.56
C TYR A 157 7.09 -5.95 13.20
N LEU A 158 7.53 -5.02 12.35
CA LEU A 158 7.99 -3.69 12.76
C LEU A 158 6.91 -2.64 12.48
N ILE A 159 6.66 -1.78 13.46
CA ILE A 159 5.69 -0.69 13.31
C ILE A 159 6.17 0.57 14.03
N GLY A 160 5.97 1.74 13.41
CA GLY A 160 6.29 3.02 14.02
C GLY A 160 5.24 3.42 15.07
N ASP A 161 5.69 3.82 16.25
CA ASP A 161 4.84 4.35 17.31
C ASP A 161 4.58 5.85 17.07
N THR A 162 3.48 6.14 16.36
CA THR A 162 3.07 7.49 15.98
C THR A 162 1.54 7.55 15.86
N PRO A 163 0.92 8.70 16.19
CA PRO A 163 -0.48 8.94 15.87
C PRO A 163 -0.72 8.92 14.36
N ASP A 164 -1.98 8.75 14.00
CA ASP A 164 -2.45 8.89 12.63
C ASP A 164 -2.22 10.32 12.10
N ILE A 165 -1.98 10.44 10.80
CA ILE A 165 -1.85 11.74 10.12
C ILE A 165 -3.12 12.11 9.35
N ALA A 166 -3.36 13.40 9.17
CA ALA A 166 -4.43 13.88 8.31
C ALA A 166 -4.08 13.57 6.84
N ILE A 167 -5.02 12.94 6.11
CA ILE A 167 -4.83 12.58 4.70
C ILE A 167 -5.83 13.28 3.77
N ASP A 168 -6.71 14.14 4.30
CA ASP A 168 -7.85 14.70 3.55
C ASP A 168 -7.51 15.90 2.67
N ARG A 169 -6.30 16.46 2.81
CA ARG A 169 -5.83 17.61 2.06
C ARG A 169 -4.41 17.38 1.55
N PRO A 170 -4.07 17.86 0.35
CA PRO A 170 -2.70 17.83 -0.13
C PRO A 170 -1.75 18.53 0.84
N GLY A 171 -0.54 17.99 0.98
CA GLY A 171 0.45 18.48 1.94
C GLY A 171 1.48 17.41 2.29
N SER A 172 2.37 17.73 3.23
CA SER A 172 3.42 16.81 3.65
C SER A 172 3.45 16.62 5.15
N HIS A 173 3.75 15.39 5.57
CA HIS A 173 3.96 14.98 6.95
C HIS A 173 5.29 14.25 7.06
N THR A 174 5.89 14.23 8.25
CA THR A 174 7.10 13.43 8.50
C THR A 174 6.82 12.40 9.58
N LEU A 175 7.03 11.12 9.27
CA LEU A 175 6.94 9.99 10.21
C LEU A 175 8.35 9.43 10.43
N GLY A 176 8.99 9.80 11.55
CA GLY A 176 10.40 9.47 11.76
C GLY A 176 11.29 10.17 10.72
N GLN A 177 11.90 9.40 9.82
CA GLN A 177 12.70 9.91 8.69
C GLN A 177 11.94 9.84 7.35
N THR A 178 10.72 9.30 7.34
CA THR A 178 9.91 9.12 6.13
C THR A 178 9.08 10.36 5.85
N LEU A 179 9.27 10.94 4.66
CA LEU A 179 8.39 11.98 4.14
C LEU A 179 7.11 11.35 3.58
N VAL A 180 5.96 11.73 4.11
CA VAL A 180 4.65 11.32 3.57
C VAL A 180 4.05 12.50 2.84
N GLU A 181 3.83 12.37 1.53
CA GLU A 181 3.22 13.41 0.69
C GLU A 181 1.79 13.00 0.31
N ILE A 182 0.82 13.82 0.70
CA ILE A 182 -0.56 13.69 0.25
C ILE A 182 -0.69 14.40 -1.09
N ILE A 183 -0.93 13.64 -2.15
CA ILE A 183 -0.96 14.13 -3.54
C ILE A 183 -2.38 14.22 -4.06
N ASP A 184 -2.59 15.08 -5.07
CA ASP A 184 -3.83 15.11 -5.83
C ASP A 184 -4.05 13.74 -6.50
N PRO A 185 -5.24 13.13 -6.36
CA PRO A 185 -5.47 11.76 -6.80
C PRO A 185 -5.68 11.63 -8.32
N VAL A 186 -5.76 12.75 -9.05
CA VAL A 186 -6.08 12.83 -10.47
C VAL A 186 -4.92 13.44 -11.27
N GLU A 187 -4.16 14.38 -10.73
CA GLU A 187 -3.16 15.19 -11.45
C GLU A 187 -2.22 14.37 -12.34
N ASP A 188 -1.47 13.42 -11.77
CA ASP A 188 -0.49 12.62 -12.51
C ASP A 188 -1.13 11.73 -13.58
N HIS A 189 -2.33 11.21 -13.31
CA HIS A 189 -3.08 10.38 -14.25
C HIS A 189 -3.69 11.22 -15.38
N ALA A 190 -4.26 12.38 -15.07
CA ALA A 190 -4.79 13.30 -16.07
C ALA A 190 -3.69 13.85 -16.97
N ALA A 191 -2.52 14.16 -16.41
CA ALA A 191 -1.35 14.58 -17.19
C ALA A 191 -0.88 13.48 -18.15
N LEU A 192 -0.94 12.21 -17.75
CA LEU A 192 -0.69 11.08 -18.65
C LEU A 192 -1.74 11.04 -19.78
N LEU A 193 -3.03 11.10 -19.45
CA LEU A 193 -4.11 11.02 -20.44
C LEU A 193 -4.05 12.17 -21.46
N ARG A 194 -3.74 13.40 -21.03
CA ARG A 194 -3.53 14.55 -21.94
C ARG A 194 -2.37 14.37 -22.91
N GLY A 195 -1.40 13.52 -22.58
CA GLY A 195 -0.32 13.15 -23.49
C GLY A 195 -0.67 12.03 -24.46
N LEU A 196 -1.81 11.35 -24.27
CA LEU A 196 -2.25 10.20 -25.08
C LEU A 196 -3.44 10.52 -25.99
N PHE A 197 -4.29 11.47 -25.58
CA PHE A 197 -5.52 11.80 -26.27
C PHE A 197 -5.61 13.31 -26.55
N ASP A 198 -6.31 13.66 -27.63
CA ASP A 198 -6.71 15.04 -27.90
C ASP A 198 -7.93 15.39 -27.04
N PHE A 199 -7.71 16.21 -26.02
CA PHE A 199 -8.77 16.61 -25.09
C PHE A 199 -9.70 17.68 -25.68
N ASP A 200 -9.21 18.48 -26.64
CA ASP A 200 -10.02 19.52 -27.27
C ASP A 200 -11.03 18.88 -28.23
N ALA A 201 -10.65 17.79 -28.90
CA ALA A 201 -11.56 17.03 -29.75
C ALA A 201 -12.65 16.24 -28.98
N ILE A 202 -12.41 15.91 -27.70
CA ILE A 202 -13.36 15.15 -26.84
C ILE A 202 -14.40 16.08 -26.18
N ARG A 203 -14.06 17.36 -26.02
CA ARG A 203 -14.81 18.32 -25.20
C ARG A 203 -16.15 18.75 -25.79
#